data_AF-A0ABD3QFG6-F1
#
_entry.id   AF-A0ABD3QFG6-F1
#
_cell.length_a   1.000
_cell.length_b   1.000
_cell.length_c   1.000
_cell.angle_alpha   90.00
_cell.angle_beta   90.00
_cell.angle_gamma   90.00
#
_symmetry.space_group_name_H-M   'P 1'
#
loop_
_entity.id
_entity.type
_entity.pdbx_description
1 polymer ?
#
loop_
_entity_poly.entity_id
_entity_poly.type
_entity_poly.pdbx_seq_one_letter_code
_entity_poly.pdbx_strand_id
1 'polypeptide(L)'
;MANDSAFRRLLLDTVSTTIAQPPSSSALIELLRVATPDLLPSSSNTNQRHKADETVRNASQREKLLRTLQSRIHPDKHLADERATALFQEVTLFYERCVKAIETENKLRQQRSCKNDGPGETSSQQNDRRDGRQYDGTTNFNTNSDGSKAKNSRYPQWYPRNNIPTQNPRSPRSSGATFTTHSDYENAEYFNEQTPRTSNPSNGTRPHQKEVVPREQPSDHKVFAAISTVIFPPLGLCALYHAIKVRTSWNDGRYGDARRHSEKAYNFAAWGYLCFGCVFLYLWLSDGEFDWNWDRIKRNLPWDDGP
;
A
#
# COMPACT_ATOMS: atom_id res chain seq x y z
N MET A 1 -22.27 -36.39 9.17
CA MET A 1 -22.93 -35.09 9.44
C MET A 1 -22.84 -34.61 10.90
N ALA A 2 -22.48 -35.46 11.88
CA ALA A 2 -22.34 -35.02 13.27
C ALA A 2 -21.21 -33.99 13.51
N ASN A 3 -20.10 -34.10 12.76
CA ASN A 3 -18.92 -33.24 12.96
C ASN A 3 -19.19 -31.75 12.68
N ASP A 4 -20.11 -31.43 11.78
CA ASP A 4 -20.45 -30.04 11.44
C ASP A 4 -21.15 -29.32 12.60
N SER A 5 -21.92 -30.05 13.42
CA SER A 5 -22.66 -29.45 14.54
C SER A 5 -21.74 -29.01 15.68
N ALA A 6 -20.70 -29.80 15.99
CA ALA A 6 -19.72 -29.46 17.02
C ALA A 6 -18.87 -28.25 16.62
N PHE A 7 -18.43 -28.20 15.36
CA PHE A 7 -17.69 -27.06 14.83
C PHE A 7 -18.53 -25.78 14.84
N ARG A 8 -19.81 -25.87 14.44
CA ARG A 8 -20.74 -24.72 14.47
C ARG A 8 -20.92 -24.16 15.88
N ARG A 9 -21.08 -25.01 16.89
CA ARG A 9 -21.16 -24.58 18.30
C ARG A 9 -19.88 -23.91 18.77
N LEU A 10 -18.73 -24.52 18.49
CA LEU A 10 -17.43 -23.95 18.82
C LEU A 10 -17.22 -22.57 18.17
N LEU A 11 -17.67 -22.41 16.92
CA LEU A 11 -17.61 -21.13 16.21
C LEU A 11 -18.48 -20.07 16.91
N LEU A 12 -19.72 -20.40 17.29
CA LEU A 12 -20.58 -19.47 18.04
C LEU A 12 -20.00 -19.11 19.41
N ASP A 13 -19.44 -20.07 20.15
CA ASP A 13 -18.82 -19.83 21.45
C ASP A 13 -17.57 -18.96 21.32
N THR A 14 -16.77 -19.15 20.26
CA THR A 14 -15.60 -18.32 19.97
C THR A 14 -16.02 -16.88 19.65
N VAL A 15 -17.03 -16.71 18.79
CA VAL A 15 -17.58 -15.39 18.44
C VAL A 15 -18.14 -14.68 19.67
N SER A 16 -18.90 -15.39 20.51
CA SER A 16 -19.43 -14.86 21.78
C SER A 16 -18.30 -14.39 22.70
N THR A 17 -17.24 -15.19 22.84
CA THR A 17 -16.06 -14.84 23.65
C THR A 17 -15.35 -13.60 23.11
N THR A 18 -15.21 -13.47 21.78
CA THR A 18 -14.57 -12.29 21.18
C THR A 18 -15.40 -11.02 21.36
N ILE A 19 -16.73 -11.10 21.25
CA ILE A 19 -17.63 -9.94 21.43
C ILE A 19 -17.63 -9.44 22.89
N ALA A 20 -17.41 -10.34 23.86
CA ALA A 20 -17.28 -9.96 25.27
C ALA A 20 -16.02 -9.13 25.57
N GLN A 21 -15.03 -9.11 24.68
CA GLN A 21 -13.85 -8.25 24.81
C GLN A 21 -14.20 -6.78 24.55
N PRO A 22 -13.44 -5.81 25.10
CA PRO A 22 -13.64 -4.40 24.76
C PRO A 22 -13.38 -4.14 23.25
N PRO A 23 -14.21 -3.28 22.60
CA PRO A 23 -14.08 -3.01 21.18
C PRO A 23 -12.73 -2.36 20.87
N SER A 24 -11.91 -3.06 20.09
CA SER A 24 -10.54 -2.68 19.77
C SER A 24 -10.13 -3.23 18.40
N SER A 25 -9.04 -2.71 17.84
CA SER A 25 -8.49 -3.20 16.57
C SER A 25 -8.06 -4.66 16.64
N SER A 26 -7.47 -5.08 17.77
CA SER A 26 -7.08 -6.47 18.03
C SER A 26 -8.30 -7.40 18.15
N ALA A 27 -9.34 -7.00 18.90
CA ALA A 27 -10.54 -7.83 19.04
C ALA A 27 -11.26 -8.01 17.69
N LEU A 28 -11.26 -6.97 16.85
CA LEU A 28 -11.78 -7.08 15.49
C LEU A 28 -10.97 -8.05 14.62
N ILE A 29 -9.64 -8.03 14.70
CA ILE A 29 -8.79 -9.00 13.99
C ILE A 29 -9.10 -10.43 14.44
N GLU A 30 -9.23 -10.65 15.75
CA GLU A 30 -9.60 -11.96 16.30
C GLU A 30 -10.96 -12.41 15.78
N LEU A 31 -11.96 -11.53 15.79
CA LEU A 31 -13.32 -11.83 15.32
C LEU A 31 -13.32 -12.23 13.84
N LEU A 32 -12.62 -11.47 13.00
CA LEU A 32 -12.53 -11.76 11.56
C LEU A 32 -11.69 -13.02 11.28
N ARG A 33 -10.71 -13.34 12.13
CA ARG A 33 -9.90 -14.56 12.02
C ARG A 33 -10.75 -15.82 12.23
N VAL A 34 -11.80 -15.77 13.06
CA VAL A 34 -12.74 -16.89 13.23
C VAL A 34 -13.43 -17.24 11.90
N ALA A 35 -13.76 -16.25 11.08
CA ALA A 35 -14.42 -16.49 9.79
C ALA A 35 -13.46 -17.00 8.71
N THR A 36 -12.23 -16.48 8.69
CA THR A 36 -11.25 -16.73 7.62
C THR A 36 -9.85 -16.91 8.22
N PRO A 37 -9.56 -18.09 8.81
CA PRO A 37 -8.26 -18.35 9.43
C PRO A 37 -7.11 -18.25 8.43
N ASP A 38 -7.35 -18.63 7.17
CA ASP A 38 -6.31 -18.65 6.12
C ASP A 38 -5.90 -17.25 5.66
N LEU A 39 -6.80 -16.27 5.77
CA LEU A 39 -6.56 -14.90 5.32
C LEU A 39 -5.84 -14.05 6.37
N LEU A 40 -5.94 -14.43 7.64
CA LEU A 40 -5.38 -13.70 8.77
C LEU A 40 -4.36 -14.59 9.50
N PRO A 41 -3.12 -14.67 8.98
CA PRO A 41 -2.09 -15.53 9.54
C PRO A 41 -1.91 -15.32 11.05
N SER A 42 -1.57 -16.41 11.74
CA SER A 42 -1.40 -16.41 13.19
C SER A 42 -0.26 -15.47 13.60
N SER A 43 -0.41 -14.82 14.75
CA SER A 43 0.41 -13.67 15.18
C SER A 43 1.87 -13.99 15.55
N SER A 44 2.36 -15.21 15.29
CA SER A 44 3.71 -15.62 15.68
C SER A 44 4.80 -14.88 14.90
N ASN A 45 4.49 -14.36 13.71
CA ASN A 45 5.43 -13.59 12.89
C ASN A 45 5.05 -12.10 12.87
N THR A 46 6.00 -11.23 13.27
CA THR A 46 5.84 -9.77 13.29
C THR A 46 5.43 -9.21 11.91
N ASN A 47 5.98 -9.75 10.83
CA ASN A 47 5.63 -9.32 9.47
C ASN A 47 4.18 -9.67 9.11
N GLN A 48 3.68 -10.81 9.61
CA GLN A 48 2.30 -11.24 9.37
C GLN A 48 1.30 -10.39 10.17
N ARG A 49 1.69 -9.96 11.38
CA ARG A 49 0.88 -9.06 12.20
C ARG A 49 0.62 -7.73 11.48
N HIS A 50 1.65 -7.14 10.87
CA HIS A 50 1.49 -5.91 10.09
C HIS A 50 0.53 -6.08 8.90
N LYS A 51 0.56 -7.22 8.21
CA LYS A 51 -0.35 -7.52 7.10
C LYS A 51 -1.80 -7.66 7.56
N ALA A 52 -2.03 -8.30 8.71
CA ALA A 52 -3.37 -8.40 9.31
C ALA A 52 -3.91 -7.02 9.69
N ASP A 53 -3.09 -6.19 10.33
CA ASP A 53 -3.44 -4.82 10.68
C ASP A 53 -3.78 -3.97 9.44
N GLU A 54 -2.99 -4.11 8.36
CA GLU A 54 -3.24 -3.42 7.09
C GLU A 54 -4.56 -3.86 6.44
N THR A 55 -4.83 -5.16 6.44
CA THR A 55 -6.08 -5.74 5.90
C THR A 55 -7.30 -5.20 6.65
N VAL A 56 -7.22 -5.12 7.98
CA VAL A 56 -8.32 -4.60 8.81
C VAL A 56 -8.48 -3.09 8.66
N ARG A 57 -7.41 -2.34 8.33
CA ARG A 57 -7.51 -0.91 8.03
C ARG A 57 -8.19 -0.63 6.69
N ASN A 58 -8.08 -1.53 5.72
CA ASN A 58 -8.79 -1.40 4.44
C ASN A 58 -10.30 -1.65 4.61
N ALA A 59 -11.12 -0.61 4.43
CA ALA A 59 -12.56 -0.67 4.65
C ALA A 59 -13.27 -1.74 3.79
N SER A 60 -12.90 -1.86 2.52
CA SER A 60 -13.54 -2.81 1.59
C SER A 60 -13.21 -4.26 1.95
N GLN A 61 -11.95 -4.54 2.29
CA GLN A 61 -11.54 -5.88 2.72
C GLN A 61 -12.20 -6.26 4.04
N ARG A 62 -12.19 -5.34 5.01
CA ARG A 62 -12.83 -5.53 6.30
C ARG A 62 -14.32 -5.84 6.18
N GLU A 63 -15.06 -5.12 5.34
CA GLU A 63 -16.49 -5.39 5.10
C GLU A 63 -16.72 -6.75 4.45
N LYS A 64 -15.88 -7.15 3.49
CA LYS A 64 -15.94 -8.47 2.86
C LYS A 64 -15.76 -9.60 3.88
N LEU A 65 -14.81 -9.44 4.81
CA LEU A 65 -14.58 -10.41 5.89
C LEU A 65 -15.77 -10.48 6.85
N LEU A 66 -16.38 -9.34 7.19
CA LEU A 66 -17.59 -9.30 8.02
C LEU A 66 -18.75 -10.04 7.36
N ARG A 67 -19.02 -9.79 6.06
CA ARG A 67 -20.08 -10.51 5.32
C ARG A 67 -19.83 -12.02 5.31
N THR A 68 -18.57 -12.41 5.20
CA THR A 68 -18.17 -13.83 5.28
C THR A 68 -18.48 -14.41 6.66
N LEU A 69 -18.13 -13.70 7.74
CA LEU A 69 -18.47 -14.08 9.11
C LEU A 69 -19.98 -14.23 9.29
N GLN A 70 -20.75 -13.18 8.93
CA GLN A 70 -22.21 -13.16 9.02
C GLN A 70 -22.84 -14.34 8.28
N SER A 71 -22.34 -14.68 7.09
CA SER A 71 -22.82 -15.85 6.33
C SER A 71 -22.57 -17.17 7.04
N ARG A 72 -21.58 -17.26 7.95
CA ARG A 72 -21.26 -18.46 8.73
C ARG A 72 -22.03 -18.55 10.04
N ILE A 73 -22.35 -17.41 10.66
CA ILE A 73 -23.15 -17.33 11.89
C ILE A 73 -24.65 -17.09 11.65
N HIS A 74 -25.08 -17.07 10.38
CA HIS A 74 -26.47 -16.78 10.03
C HIS A 74 -27.45 -17.73 10.75
N PRO A 75 -28.55 -17.24 11.35
CA PRO A 75 -29.49 -18.07 12.12
C PRO A 75 -30.02 -19.28 11.36
N ASP A 76 -30.30 -19.14 10.05
CA ASP A 76 -30.75 -20.24 9.20
C ASP A 76 -29.77 -21.43 9.14
N LYS A 77 -28.48 -21.20 9.39
CA LYS A 77 -27.47 -22.26 9.47
C LYS A 77 -27.37 -22.89 10.87
N HIS A 78 -28.03 -22.32 11.86
CA HIS A 78 -27.96 -22.73 13.27
C HIS A 78 -29.36 -22.89 13.87
N LEU A 79 -30.26 -23.58 13.16
CA LEU A 79 -31.66 -23.79 13.57
C LEU A 79 -31.84 -24.38 14.99
N ALA A 80 -30.81 -25.07 15.51
CA ALA A 80 -30.83 -25.69 16.83
C ALA A 80 -30.28 -24.80 17.95
N ASP A 81 -29.69 -23.63 17.65
CA ASP A 81 -29.07 -22.75 18.64
C ASP A 81 -29.70 -21.35 18.56
N GLU A 82 -30.60 -21.06 19.49
CA GLU A 82 -31.31 -19.77 19.59
C GLU A 82 -30.35 -18.58 19.77
N ARG A 83 -29.14 -18.83 20.29
CA ARG A 83 -28.12 -17.79 20.50
C ARG A 83 -27.61 -17.21 19.18
N ALA A 84 -27.72 -17.94 18.07
CA ALA A 84 -27.21 -17.49 16.77
C ALA A 84 -27.84 -16.17 16.31
N THR A 85 -29.15 -15.97 16.56
CA THR A 85 -29.86 -14.73 16.22
C THR A 85 -29.35 -13.54 17.04
N ALA A 86 -29.18 -13.72 18.35
CA ALA A 86 -28.63 -12.69 19.23
C ALA A 86 -27.20 -12.32 18.83
N LEU A 87 -26.34 -13.33 18.65
CA LEU A 87 -24.95 -13.12 18.24
C LEU A 87 -24.84 -12.44 16.87
N PHE A 88 -25.72 -12.77 15.92
CA PHE A 88 -25.73 -12.13 14.60
C PHE A 88 -25.93 -10.61 14.69
N GLN A 89 -26.84 -10.17 15.57
CA GLN A 89 -27.09 -8.75 15.83
C GLN A 89 -25.93 -8.10 16.60
N GLU A 90 -25.43 -8.77 17.64
CA GLU A 90 -24.33 -8.28 18.47
C GLU A 90 -23.03 -8.13 17.67
N VAL A 91 -22.71 -9.05 16.77
CA VAL A 91 -21.52 -8.97 15.88
C VAL A 91 -21.54 -7.68 15.07
N THR A 92 -22.71 -7.29 14.55
CA THR A 92 -22.84 -6.09 13.72
C THR A 92 -22.60 -4.83 14.54
N LEU A 93 -23.22 -4.73 15.72
CA LEU A 93 -23.00 -3.61 16.65
C LEU A 93 -21.56 -3.55 17.16
N PHE A 94 -20.97 -4.71 17.48
CA PHE A 94 -19.58 -4.81 17.92
C PHE A 94 -18.60 -4.37 16.84
N TYR A 95 -18.84 -4.79 15.59
CA TYR A 95 -18.07 -4.38 14.43
C TYR A 95 -18.04 -2.86 14.27
N GLU A 96 -19.20 -2.20 14.31
CA GLU A 96 -19.29 -0.74 14.18
C GLU A 96 -18.51 -0.02 15.29
N ARG A 97 -18.61 -0.51 16.53
CA ARG A 97 -17.84 0.03 17.67
C ARG A 97 -16.33 -0.12 17.45
N CYS A 98 -15.87 -1.26 16.95
CA CYS A 98 -14.46 -1.49 16.63
C CYS A 98 -13.96 -0.56 15.50
N VAL A 99 -14.75 -0.36 14.44
CA VAL A 99 -14.41 0.57 13.35
C VAL A 99 -14.26 1.99 13.88
N LYS A 100 -15.22 2.45 14.70
CA LYS A 100 -15.16 3.78 15.33
C LYS A 100 -13.93 3.95 16.24
N ALA A 101 -13.56 2.90 16.98
CA ALA A 101 -12.35 2.89 17.81
C ALA A 101 -11.08 3.05 16.95
N ILE A 102 -10.98 2.33 15.82
CA ILE A 102 -9.85 2.42 14.87
C ILE A 102 -9.75 3.83 14.28
N GLU A 103 -10.86 4.43 13.88
CA GLU A 103 -10.89 5.79 13.34
C GLU A 103 -10.43 6.82 14.38
N THR A 104 -10.86 6.65 15.63
CA THR A 104 -10.45 7.52 16.75
C THR A 104 -8.94 7.39 17.01
N GLU A 105 -8.41 6.16 17.02
CA GLU A 105 -6.97 5.91 17.17
C GLU A 105 -6.17 6.56 16.02
N ASN A 106 -6.65 6.45 14.78
CA ASN A 106 -6.01 7.07 13.62
C ASN A 106 -6.01 8.59 13.71
N LYS A 107 -7.11 9.22 14.15
CA LYS A 107 -7.18 10.67 14.39
C LYS A 107 -6.16 11.11 15.45
N LEU A 108 -6.05 10.36 16.55
CA LEU A 108 -5.06 10.63 17.60
C LEU A 108 -3.61 10.49 17.09
N ARG A 109 -3.34 9.47 16.26
CA ARG A 109 -2.03 9.29 15.61
C ARG A 109 -1.70 10.44 14.66
N GLN A 110 -2.65 10.90 13.86
CA GLN A 110 -2.48 12.05 12.96
C GLN A 110 -2.19 13.34 13.74
N GLN A 111 -2.95 13.60 14.82
CA GLN A 111 -2.71 14.77 15.67
C GLN A 111 -1.32 14.77 16.32
N ARG A 112 -0.82 13.60 16.73
CA ARG A 112 0.54 13.48 17.28
C ARG A 112 1.62 13.70 16.23
N SER A 113 1.37 13.32 14.98
CA SER A 113 2.32 13.56 13.89
C SER A 113 2.49 15.05 13.61
N CYS A 114 1.39 15.81 13.50
CA CYS A 114 1.45 17.24 13.18
C CYS A 114 2.05 18.11 14.29
N LYS A 115 2.05 17.62 15.54
CA LYS A 115 2.57 18.39 16.69
C LYS A 115 4.10 18.40 16.77
N ASN A 116 4.78 17.46 16.11
CA ASN A 116 6.24 17.37 16.13
C ASN A 116 6.93 18.18 15.02
N ASP A 117 6.18 18.68 14.05
CA ASP A 117 6.69 19.55 12.97
C ASP A 117 6.50 21.05 13.29
N GLY A 118 6.21 21.38 14.56
CA GLY A 118 6.26 22.76 15.01
C GLY A 118 7.65 23.33 14.73
N PRO A 119 7.75 24.55 14.15
CA PRO A 119 9.02 25.17 13.86
C PRO A 119 9.79 25.19 15.17
N GLY A 120 10.94 24.51 15.18
CA GLY A 120 11.81 24.51 16.33
C GLY A 120 12.04 25.96 16.74
N GLU A 121 11.37 26.38 17.82
CA GLU A 121 11.97 27.35 18.71
C GLU A 121 13.29 26.69 19.10
N THR A 122 14.32 27.07 18.36
CA THR A 122 15.70 27.03 18.78
C THR A 122 15.69 27.76 20.11
N SER A 123 15.39 27.03 21.18
CA SER A 123 15.73 27.42 22.53
C SER A 123 17.25 27.41 22.51
N SER A 124 17.79 28.57 22.12
CA SER A 124 19.14 29.04 22.34
C SER A 124 19.36 28.98 23.85
N GLN A 125 19.54 27.78 24.38
CA GLN A 125 20.07 27.57 25.71
C GLN A 125 21.56 27.85 25.55
N GLN A 126 21.82 29.14 25.64
CA GLN A 126 23.08 29.81 25.82
C GLN A 126 23.76 29.19 27.04
N ASN A 127 24.48 28.09 26.83
CA ASN A 127 25.49 27.58 27.75
C ASN A 127 26.74 28.44 27.61
N ASP A 128 26.63 29.68 28.11
CA ASP A 128 27.77 30.51 28.44
C ASP A 128 28.01 30.47 29.95
N ARG A 129 29.21 30.03 30.33
CA ARG A 129 29.96 30.36 31.57
C ARG A 129 29.55 29.69 32.90
N ARG A 130 30.40 28.76 33.35
CA ARG A 130 31.32 28.92 34.51
C ARG A 130 32.00 27.56 34.76
N ASP A 131 33.27 27.41 34.41
CA ASP A 131 34.42 27.69 35.27
C ASP A 131 34.24 27.32 36.75
N GLY A 132 34.92 26.23 37.12
CA GLY A 132 35.71 26.12 38.35
C GLY A 132 34.98 25.93 39.67
N ARG A 133 35.02 24.71 40.20
CA ARG A 133 35.59 24.44 41.54
C ARG A 133 35.67 22.93 41.83
N GLN A 134 36.91 22.48 41.83
CA GLN A 134 37.53 21.46 42.68
C GLN A 134 36.88 21.38 44.07
N TYR A 135 36.44 20.19 44.49
CA TYR A 135 36.56 19.69 45.87
C TYR A 135 36.48 18.16 45.89
N ASP A 136 37.45 17.59 46.59
CA ASP A 136 37.64 16.18 46.93
C ASP A 136 36.50 15.58 47.76
N GLY A 137 36.44 14.24 47.76
CA GLY A 137 36.03 13.47 48.94
C GLY A 137 35.04 12.34 48.70
N THR A 138 35.58 11.11 48.58
CA THR A 138 35.18 9.87 49.31
C THR A 138 33.67 9.62 49.59
N THR A 139 33.03 8.50 49.21
CA THR A 139 33.35 7.11 49.59
C THR A 139 32.65 6.06 48.73
N ASN A 140 33.28 4.89 48.69
CA ASN A 140 32.91 3.57 48.16
C ASN A 140 31.53 3.02 48.59
N PHE A 141 30.95 2.16 47.74
CA PHE A 141 30.42 0.78 47.99
C PHE A 141 29.99 0.23 46.61
N ASN A 142 30.79 -0.53 45.87
CA ASN A 142 31.17 -1.94 46.01
C ASN A 142 30.00 -2.91 46.27
N THR A 143 29.50 -3.54 45.21
CA THR A 143 29.09 -4.96 45.22
C THR A 143 29.35 -5.56 43.83
N ASN A 144 30.48 -6.25 43.71
CA ASN A 144 30.71 -7.28 42.71
C ASN A 144 29.90 -8.53 43.07
N SER A 145 29.37 -9.21 42.05
CA SER A 145 29.23 -10.67 42.08
C SER A 145 29.67 -11.25 40.74
N ASP A 146 30.67 -12.11 40.87
CA ASP A 146 31.44 -12.86 39.88
C ASP A 146 30.66 -13.59 38.79
N GLY A 147 31.34 -13.90 37.68
CA GLY A 147 30.74 -14.76 36.67
C GLY A 147 31.54 -15.27 35.47
N SER A 148 32.88 -15.25 35.48
CA SER A 148 33.75 -16.15 34.69
C SER A 148 33.99 -15.99 33.16
N LYS A 149 35.30 -15.90 32.88
CA LYS A 149 36.11 -16.55 31.81
C LYS A 149 36.04 -15.97 30.39
N ALA A 150 36.98 -15.08 30.01
CA ALA A 150 38.36 -15.35 29.59
C ALA A 150 38.48 -16.06 28.22
N LYS A 151 38.96 -15.33 27.20
CA LYS A 151 40.29 -15.53 26.58
C LYS A 151 40.57 -14.48 25.50
N ASN A 152 41.59 -13.68 25.77
CA ASN A 152 42.35 -12.87 24.82
C ASN A 152 42.96 -13.76 23.72
N SER A 153 42.91 -13.29 22.47
CA SER A 153 43.94 -13.60 21.47
C SER A 153 44.22 -12.35 20.65
N ARG A 154 45.41 -11.79 20.89
CA ARG A 154 46.07 -10.78 20.05
C ARG A 154 46.69 -11.53 18.86
N TYR A 155 46.48 -11.04 17.64
CA TYR A 155 47.54 -10.85 16.66
C TYR A 155 47.15 -9.70 15.72
N PRO A 156 48.09 -8.81 15.34
CA PRO A 156 47.88 -7.83 14.30
C PRO A 156 48.28 -8.43 12.96
N GLN A 157 47.45 -8.28 11.92
CA GLN A 157 47.90 -8.64 10.57
C GLN A 157 47.58 -7.54 9.56
N TRP A 158 48.66 -6.86 9.20
CA TRP A 158 48.81 -6.04 8.01
C TRP A 158 48.60 -6.90 6.76
N TYR A 159 47.75 -6.45 5.85
CA TYR A 159 47.81 -6.85 4.44
C TYR A 159 47.67 -5.61 3.54
N PRO A 160 48.46 -5.52 2.47
CA PRO A 160 48.49 -4.37 1.59
C PRO A 160 47.32 -4.37 0.60
N ARG A 161 46.91 -3.14 0.31
CA ARG A 161 45.95 -2.69 -0.70
C ARG A 161 46.47 -3.00 -2.11
N ASN A 162 45.87 -3.97 -2.80
CA ASN A 162 46.05 -4.16 -4.24
C ASN A 162 44.87 -3.57 -5.01
N ASN A 163 45.11 -2.41 -5.63
CA ASN A 163 44.24 -1.84 -6.66
C ASN A 163 44.43 -2.63 -7.96
N ILE A 164 43.39 -3.31 -8.42
CA ILE A 164 43.33 -3.88 -9.78
C ILE A 164 42.44 -2.96 -10.62
N PRO A 165 42.94 -2.35 -11.71
CA PRO A 165 42.10 -1.68 -12.67
C PRO A 165 41.47 -2.72 -13.61
N THR A 166 40.20 -3.04 -13.40
CA THR A 166 39.39 -3.77 -14.39
C THR A 166 39.14 -2.87 -15.59
N GLN A 167 39.94 -3.09 -16.64
CA GLN A 167 39.65 -2.65 -18.00
C GLN A 167 38.38 -3.36 -18.50
N ASN A 168 37.37 -2.60 -18.88
CA ASN A 168 36.17 -3.13 -19.52
C ASN A 168 36.41 -3.14 -21.06
N PRO A 169 36.32 -4.29 -21.75
CA PRO A 169 36.58 -4.37 -23.17
C PRO A 169 35.44 -3.75 -23.99
N ARG A 170 35.84 -2.93 -24.97
CA ARG A 170 35.05 -2.50 -26.13
C ARG A 170 34.39 -3.70 -26.81
N SER A 171 33.07 -3.66 -26.98
CA SER A 171 32.38 -4.44 -28.01
C SER A 171 31.91 -3.55 -29.15
N PRO A 172 31.81 -4.10 -30.38
CA PRO A 172 31.85 -3.32 -31.60
C PRO A 172 30.48 -2.85 -32.09
N ARG A 173 30.55 -1.66 -32.69
CA ARG A 173 29.68 -1.02 -33.67
C ARG A 173 28.91 -2.01 -34.58
N SER A 174 27.58 -2.10 -34.42
CA SER A 174 26.68 -2.57 -35.48
C SER A 174 26.01 -1.38 -36.14
N SER A 175 26.38 -1.14 -37.39
CA SER A 175 25.72 -0.24 -38.32
C SER A 175 24.41 -0.87 -38.81
N GLY A 176 23.29 -0.25 -38.48
CA GLY A 176 21.98 -0.53 -39.06
C GLY A 176 21.23 0.78 -39.22
N ALA A 177 21.29 1.35 -40.42
CA ALA A 177 20.62 2.57 -40.79
C ALA A 177 19.10 2.34 -40.84
N THR A 178 18.34 3.09 -40.04
CA THR A 178 16.92 3.35 -40.28
C THR A 178 16.61 4.80 -39.95
N PHE A 179 15.63 5.30 -40.67
CA PHE A 179 15.36 6.68 -41.05
C PHE A 179 14.96 7.55 -39.85
N THR A 180 15.76 8.58 -39.57
CA THR A 180 15.54 9.59 -38.53
C THR A 180 14.38 10.52 -38.89
N THR A 181 13.28 10.42 -38.16
CA THR A 181 12.40 11.57 -37.90
C THR A 181 12.70 12.06 -36.49
N HIS A 182 12.99 13.36 -36.40
CA HIS A 182 13.48 14.08 -35.23
C HIS A 182 12.47 13.97 -34.08
N SER A 183 12.87 13.38 -32.95
CA SER A 183 12.20 13.62 -31.67
C SER A 183 13.26 13.80 -30.58
N ASP A 184 13.39 15.02 -30.08
CA ASP A 184 14.39 15.43 -29.09
C ASP A 184 14.10 14.90 -27.67
N TYR A 185 13.57 13.67 -27.54
CA TYR A 185 13.04 13.14 -26.28
C TYR A 185 13.59 11.79 -25.82
N GLU A 186 14.65 11.27 -26.43
CA GLU A 186 15.17 9.91 -26.13
C GLU A 186 16.23 9.85 -25.01
N ASN A 187 16.55 10.97 -24.34
CA ASN A 187 17.59 11.01 -23.29
C ASN A 187 17.06 10.93 -21.84
N ALA A 188 15.82 10.50 -21.60
CA ALA A 188 15.24 10.43 -20.25
C ALA A 188 15.36 9.06 -19.56
N GLU A 189 15.75 7.99 -20.26
CA GLU A 189 15.68 6.62 -19.71
C GLU A 189 16.87 6.22 -18.81
N TYR A 190 17.90 7.05 -18.67
CA TYR A 190 19.02 6.78 -17.76
C TYR A 190 18.95 7.55 -16.42
N PHE A 191 17.76 7.92 -15.96
CA PHE A 191 17.62 8.44 -14.59
C PHE A 191 17.42 7.30 -13.61
N ASN A 192 18.55 6.83 -13.08
CA ASN A 192 18.71 5.92 -11.95
C ASN A 192 17.63 6.18 -10.90
N GLU A 193 16.74 5.21 -10.68
CA GLU A 193 15.78 5.16 -9.58
C GLU A 193 16.53 5.06 -8.24
N GLN A 194 17.17 6.15 -7.81
CA GLN A 194 17.51 6.30 -6.40
C GLN A 194 16.23 6.71 -5.67
N THR A 195 15.44 5.68 -5.36
CA THR A 195 14.53 5.71 -4.21
C THR A 195 15.29 6.29 -3.02
N PRO A 196 14.70 7.21 -2.22
CA PRO A 196 15.35 7.72 -1.03
C PRO A 196 15.49 6.57 -0.03
N ARG A 197 16.63 5.89 -0.08
CA ARG A 197 17.07 4.94 0.93
C ARG A 197 17.33 5.76 2.17
N THR A 198 16.51 5.60 3.20
CA THR A 198 16.74 6.11 4.54
C THR A 198 18.02 5.51 5.09
N SER A 199 19.17 6.10 4.76
CA SER A 199 20.45 5.73 5.33
C SER A 199 20.70 6.57 6.58
N ASN A 200 21.04 5.86 7.65
CA ASN A 200 21.61 6.35 8.91
C ASN A 200 22.49 7.60 8.76
N PRO A 201 22.48 8.50 9.76
CA PRO A 201 23.36 9.66 9.79
C PRO A 201 24.78 9.23 10.19
N SER A 202 25.57 8.74 9.23
CA SER A 202 27.03 8.71 9.40
C SER A 202 27.61 9.99 8.82
N ASN A 203 28.13 10.82 9.71
CA ASN A 203 28.88 12.04 9.42
C ASN A 203 29.90 11.83 8.29
N GLY A 204 29.64 12.42 7.12
CA GLY A 204 30.55 12.38 5.99
C GLY A 204 30.02 13.25 4.87
N THR A 205 30.54 14.48 4.80
CA THR A 205 30.60 15.35 3.61
C THR A 205 29.37 15.33 2.71
N ARG A 206 28.40 16.21 2.99
CA ARG A 206 27.23 16.46 2.12
C ARG A 206 27.70 16.66 0.66
N PRO A 207 27.46 15.71 -0.27
CA PRO A 207 27.63 16.03 -1.67
C PRO A 207 26.62 17.13 -1.98
N HIS A 208 27.07 18.19 -2.67
CA HIS A 208 26.21 19.26 -3.15
C HIS A 208 24.97 18.64 -3.81
N GLN A 209 23.86 18.70 -3.09
CA GLN A 209 22.56 18.26 -3.58
C GLN A 209 22.24 19.22 -4.70
N LYS A 210 22.55 18.80 -5.92
CA LYS A 210 22.35 19.57 -7.15
C LYS A 210 20.89 19.97 -7.12
N GLU A 211 20.65 21.26 -6.91
CA GLU A 211 19.32 21.85 -6.80
C GLU A 211 18.52 21.35 -7.99
N VAL A 212 17.56 20.46 -7.72
CA VAL A 212 16.72 19.88 -8.76
C VAL A 212 15.81 21.02 -9.18
N VAL A 213 16.26 21.76 -10.20
CA VAL A 213 15.50 22.84 -10.82
C VAL A 213 14.11 22.28 -11.10
N PRO A 214 13.03 22.94 -10.64
CA PRO A 214 11.67 22.46 -10.83
C PRO A 214 11.44 22.21 -12.31
N ARG A 215 11.35 20.92 -12.68
CA ARG A 215 10.98 20.53 -14.04
C ARG A 215 9.55 20.99 -14.29
N GLU A 216 9.28 21.33 -15.54
CA GLU A 216 7.95 21.71 -16.01
C GLU A 216 6.93 20.61 -15.63
N GLN A 217 5.77 21.04 -15.15
CA GLN A 217 4.71 20.12 -14.75
C GLN A 217 4.23 19.33 -15.98
N PRO A 218 4.14 17.99 -15.91
CA PRO A 218 3.62 17.20 -17.03
C PRO A 218 2.19 17.65 -17.33
N SER A 219 1.85 17.68 -18.62
CA SER A 219 0.55 18.17 -19.09
C SER A 219 -0.59 17.31 -18.52
N ASP A 220 -1.62 17.99 -18.03
CA ASP A 220 -2.82 17.34 -17.49
C ASP A 220 -3.68 16.80 -18.66
N HIS A 221 -3.54 15.51 -19.00
CA HIS A 221 -4.39 14.83 -20.01
C HIS A 221 -5.84 14.56 -19.53
N LYS A 222 -6.36 15.36 -18.61
CA LYS A 222 -7.69 15.16 -17.99
C LYS A 222 -8.83 15.28 -19.00
N VAL A 223 -8.73 16.22 -19.94
CA VAL A 223 -9.73 16.43 -20.99
C VAL A 223 -9.80 15.21 -21.91
N PHE A 224 -8.64 14.69 -22.34
CA PHE A 224 -8.56 13.47 -23.15
C PHE A 224 -9.12 12.25 -22.42
N ALA A 225 -8.81 12.09 -21.14
CA ALA A 225 -9.37 11.00 -20.34
C ALA A 225 -10.89 11.11 -20.16
N ALA A 226 -11.42 12.33 -19.97
CA ALA A 226 -12.87 12.56 -19.86
C ALA A 226 -13.59 12.22 -21.17
N ILE A 227 -13.06 12.66 -22.32
CA ILE A 227 -13.63 12.32 -23.63
C ILE A 227 -13.57 10.80 -23.87
N SER A 228 -12.42 10.16 -23.58
CA SER A 228 -12.27 8.71 -23.69
C SER A 228 -13.27 7.95 -22.81
N THR A 229 -13.64 8.49 -21.63
CA THR A 229 -14.65 7.89 -20.74
C THR A 229 -16.05 7.92 -21.32
N VAL A 230 -16.41 8.97 -22.06
CA VAL A 230 -17.71 9.06 -22.74
C VAL A 230 -17.78 8.08 -23.91
N ILE A 231 -16.67 7.93 -24.64
CA ILE A 231 -16.59 7.13 -25.85
C ILE A 231 -16.46 5.62 -25.55
N PHE A 232 -15.58 5.25 -24.61
CA PHE A 232 -15.32 3.88 -24.22
C PHE A 232 -15.09 3.80 -22.70
N PRO A 233 -16.16 3.65 -21.89
CA PRO A 233 -16.10 3.81 -20.43
C PRO A 233 -15.04 2.96 -19.71
N PRO A 234 -14.81 1.66 -20.05
CA PRO A 234 -13.84 0.84 -19.32
C PRO A 234 -12.40 1.36 -19.42
N LEU A 235 -11.94 1.72 -20.62
CA LEU A 235 -10.58 2.26 -20.84
C LEU A 235 -10.49 3.73 -20.38
N GLY A 236 -11.55 4.50 -20.61
CA GLY A 236 -11.57 5.91 -20.21
C GLY A 236 -11.51 6.10 -18.70
N LEU A 237 -12.19 5.26 -17.90
CA LEU A 237 -12.07 5.28 -16.43
C LEU A 237 -10.64 4.96 -15.97
N CYS A 238 -9.94 4.02 -16.62
CA CYS A 238 -8.53 3.73 -16.35
C CYS A 238 -7.62 4.92 -16.68
N ALA A 239 -7.87 5.59 -17.81
CA ALA A 239 -7.16 6.81 -18.18
C ALA A 239 -7.40 7.95 -17.17
N LEU A 240 -8.65 8.13 -16.74
CA LEU A 240 -9.06 9.16 -15.78
C LEU A 240 -8.44 8.94 -14.41
N TYR A 241 -8.41 7.69 -13.94
CA TYR A 241 -7.75 7.32 -12.69
C TYR A 241 -6.26 7.71 -12.69
N HIS A 242 -5.55 7.40 -13.79
CA HIS A 242 -4.15 7.76 -13.92
C HIS A 242 -3.94 9.28 -14.03
N ALA A 243 -4.81 10.00 -14.72
CA ALA A 243 -4.77 11.47 -14.81
C ALA A 243 -4.97 12.15 -13.44
N ILE A 244 -5.84 11.62 -12.58
CA ILE A 244 -6.01 12.13 -11.20
C ILE A 244 -4.75 11.87 -10.38
N LYS A 245 -4.13 10.70 -10.54
CA LYS A 245 -2.90 10.33 -9.83
C LYS A 245 -1.69 11.19 -10.17
N VAL A 246 -1.62 11.77 -11.37
CA VAL A 246 -0.55 12.71 -11.73
C VAL A 246 -0.50 13.88 -10.74
N ARG A 247 -1.66 14.49 -10.45
CA ARG A 247 -1.74 15.63 -9.54
C ARG A 247 -1.36 15.26 -8.10
N THR A 248 -1.81 14.10 -7.63
CA THR A 248 -1.45 13.65 -6.27
C THR A 248 0.05 13.36 -6.17
N SER A 249 0.63 12.64 -7.13
CA SER A 249 2.07 12.34 -7.11
C SER A 249 2.93 13.59 -7.30
N TRP A 250 2.46 14.57 -8.08
CA TRP A 250 3.14 15.86 -8.24
C TRP A 250 3.15 16.66 -6.93
N ASN A 251 2.00 16.78 -6.26
CA ASN A 251 1.89 17.47 -4.99
C ASN A 251 2.70 16.80 -3.86
N ASP A 252 2.88 15.48 -3.93
CA ASP A 252 3.71 14.71 -3.00
C ASP A 252 5.22 14.83 -3.27
N GLY A 253 5.64 15.60 -4.28
CA GLY A 253 7.05 15.71 -4.71
C GLY A 253 7.60 14.46 -5.40
N ARG A 254 6.75 13.49 -5.75
CA ARG A 254 7.10 12.24 -6.45
C ARG A 254 7.04 12.43 -7.96
N TYR A 255 7.92 13.28 -8.49
CA TYR A 255 7.90 13.69 -9.90
C TYR A 255 8.06 12.53 -10.91
N GLY A 256 8.86 11.50 -10.56
CA GLY A 256 9.02 10.31 -11.41
C GLY A 256 7.72 9.52 -11.55
N ASP A 257 6.98 9.35 -10.46
CA ASP A 257 5.68 8.68 -10.45
C ASP A 257 4.62 9.51 -11.20
N ALA A 258 4.65 10.83 -11.03
CA ALA A 258 3.74 11.74 -11.74
C ALA A 258 3.90 11.61 -13.25
N ARG A 259 5.15 11.55 -13.75
CA ARG A 259 5.44 11.34 -15.18
C ARG A 259 4.95 9.99 -15.68
N ARG A 260 5.26 8.90 -14.95
CA ARG A 260 4.78 7.54 -15.31
C ARG A 260 3.25 7.45 -15.36
N HIS A 261 2.55 8.14 -14.46
CA HIS A 261 1.10 8.19 -14.48
C HIS A 261 0.55 9.01 -15.66
N SER A 262 1.24 10.07 -16.07
CA SER A 262 0.89 10.86 -17.25
C SER A 262 0.97 10.03 -18.53
N GLU A 263 2.06 9.31 -18.71
CA GLU A 263 2.28 8.43 -19.87
C GLU A 263 1.24 7.29 -19.93
N LYS A 264 0.93 6.66 -18.79
CA LYS A 264 -0.12 5.65 -18.71
C LYS A 264 -1.50 6.21 -19.04
N ALA A 265 -1.84 7.40 -18.53
CA ALA A 265 -3.11 8.06 -18.82
C ALA A 265 -3.27 8.31 -20.32
N TYR A 266 -2.22 8.80 -20.98
CA TYR A 266 -2.20 8.99 -22.43
C TYR A 266 -2.37 7.68 -23.20
N ASN A 267 -1.61 6.65 -22.84
CA ASN A 267 -1.69 5.34 -23.51
C ASN A 267 -3.10 4.73 -23.40
N PHE A 268 -3.73 4.74 -22.23
CA PHE A 268 -5.10 4.23 -22.07
C PHE A 268 -6.12 5.04 -22.87
N ALA A 269 -5.99 6.37 -22.90
CA ALA A 269 -6.85 7.22 -23.71
C ALA A 269 -6.69 6.90 -25.22
N ALA A 270 -5.45 6.79 -25.70
CA ALA A 270 -5.13 6.43 -27.08
C ALA A 270 -5.71 5.06 -27.47
N TRP A 271 -5.57 4.05 -26.61
CA TRP A 271 -6.20 2.74 -26.79
C TRP A 271 -7.73 2.84 -26.83
N GLY A 272 -8.34 3.68 -25.99
CA GLY A 272 -9.78 3.94 -26.04
C GLY A 272 -10.24 4.51 -27.38
N TYR A 273 -9.52 5.49 -27.94
CA TYR A 273 -9.81 6.03 -29.28
C TYR A 273 -9.61 4.99 -30.37
N LEU A 274 -8.57 4.16 -30.28
CA LEU A 274 -8.31 3.11 -31.25
C LEU A 274 -9.43 2.06 -31.24
N CYS A 275 -9.83 1.56 -30.07
CA CYS A 275 -10.94 0.62 -29.93
C CYS A 275 -12.25 1.20 -30.47
N PHE A 276 -12.56 2.46 -30.15
CA PHE A 276 -13.74 3.13 -30.69
C PHE A 276 -13.66 3.30 -32.21
N GLY A 277 -12.52 3.71 -32.74
CA GLY A 277 -12.28 3.82 -34.18
C GLY A 277 -12.47 2.49 -34.89
N CYS A 278 -11.99 1.38 -34.31
CA CYS A 278 -12.22 0.03 -34.85
C CYS A 278 -13.71 -0.36 -34.84
N VAL A 279 -14.43 -0.09 -33.75
CA VAL A 279 -15.89 -0.36 -33.67
C VAL A 279 -16.64 0.49 -34.68
N PHE A 280 -16.32 1.78 -34.79
CA PHE A 280 -16.95 2.70 -35.73
C PHE A 280 -16.66 2.30 -37.18
N LEU A 281 -15.40 1.98 -37.51
CA LEU A 281 -15.01 1.51 -38.84
C LEU A 281 -15.70 0.19 -39.19
N TYR A 282 -15.78 -0.73 -38.23
CA TYR A 282 -16.51 -1.98 -38.41
C TYR A 282 -17.99 -1.73 -38.69
N LEU A 283 -18.66 -0.87 -37.91
CA LEU A 283 -20.06 -0.48 -38.16
C LEU A 283 -20.24 0.18 -39.52
N TRP A 284 -19.29 1.04 -39.92
CA TRP A 284 -19.31 1.74 -41.21
C TRP A 284 -19.12 0.79 -42.39
N LEU A 285 -18.19 -0.17 -42.29
CA LEU A 285 -17.93 -1.19 -43.33
C LEU A 285 -18.99 -2.29 -43.39
N SER A 286 -19.79 -2.47 -42.34
CA SER A 286 -20.83 -3.50 -42.30
C SER A 286 -22.09 -3.13 -43.09
N ASP A 287 -22.06 -2.03 -43.88
CA ASP A 287 -23.12 -1.59 -44.81
C ASP A 287 -24.56 -1.65 -44.24
N GLY A 288 -24.72 -1.46 -42.93
CA GLY A 288 -26.03 -1.45 -42.27
C GLY A 288 -26.70 -2.82 -42.09
N GLU A 289 -26.07 -3.94 -42.46
CA GLU A 289 -26.59 -5.29 -42.14
C GLU A 289 -26.31 -5.71 -40.68
N PHE A 290 -25.81 -4.79 -39.85
CA PHE A 290 -25.80 -4.99 -38.41
C PHE A 290 -27.24 -4.93 -37.91
N ASP A 291 -27.93 -6.07 -37.99
CA ASP A 291 -29.29 -6.26 -37.53
C ASP A 291 -29.32 -6.04 -36.01
N TRP A 292 -29.52 -4.78 -35.60
CA TRP A 292 -29.76 -4.34 -34.21
C TRP A 292 -31.09 -4.87 -33.68
N ASN A 293 -31.54 -6.01 -34.17
CA ASN A 293 -32.73 -6.66 -33.74
C ASN A 293 -32.49 -7.22 -32.33
N TRP A 294 -32.71 -6.36 -31.35
CA TRP A 294 -32.63 -6.64 -29.92
C TRP A 294 -33.45 -7.88 -29.54
N ASP A 295 -34.48 -8.23 -30.31
CA ASP A 295 -35.28 -9.42 -30.09
C ASP A 295 -34.55 -10.72 -30.44
N ARG A 296 -33.54 -10.68 -31.33
CA ARG A 296 -32.64 -11.81 -31.56
C ARG A 296 -31.64 -11.99 -30.42
N ILE A 297 -31.16 -10.87 -29.85
CA ILE A 297 -30.24 -10.89 -28.70
C ILE A 297 -30.97 -11.37 -27.43
N LYS A 298 -32.17 -10.87 -27.17
CA LYS A 298 -33.01 -11.31 -26.04
C LYS A 298 -33.33 -12.81 -26.12
N ARG A 299 -33.69 -13.32 -27.30
CA ARG A 299 -33.97 -14.76 -27.50
C ARG A 299 -32.77 -15.69 -27.26
N ASN A 300 -31.55 -15.16 -27.28
CA ASN A 300 -30.32 -15.95 -27.05
C ASN A 300 -29.78 -15.82 -25.62
N LEU A 301 -30.42 -15.04 -24.75
CA LEU A 301 -30.06 -14.96 -23.34
C LEU A 301 -30.75 -16.10 -22.58
N PRO A 302 -30.01 -17.00 -21.91
CA PRO A 302 -30.53 -18.22 -21.29
C PRO A 302 -31.34 -17.98 -20.00
N TRP A 303 -31.84 -16.78 -19.79
CA TRP A 303 -32.46 -16.35 -18.53
C TRP A 303 -33.98 -16.15 -18.63
N ASP A 304 -34.59 -16.45 -19.78
CA ASP A 304 -36.01 -16.22 -20.05
C ASP A 304 -36.83 -17.53 -20.05
N ASP A 305 -36.49 -18.45 -19.15
CA ASP A 305 -37.42 -19.52 -18.75
C ASP A 305 -38.38 -18.92 -17.70
N GLY A 306 -39.37 -18.19 -18.21
CA GLY A 306 -40.45 -17.65 -17.40
C GLY A 306 -41.23 -18.77 -16.66
N PRO A 307 -41.84 -18.45 -15.50
CA PRO A 307 -42.65 -19.38 -14.72
C PRO A 307 -43.93 -19.85 -15.44
#